data_AF-A0A9W8NGK6-F1
#
_entry.id   AF-A0A9W8NGK6-F1
#
_cell.length_a   1.000
_cell.length_b   1.000
_cell.length_c   1.000
_cell.angle_alpha   90.00
_cell.angle_beta   90.00
_cell.angle_gamma   90.00
#
_symmetry.space_group_name_H-M   'P 1'
#
loop_
_entity.id
_entity.type
_entity.pdbx_description
1 polymer ?
#
loop_
_entity_poly.entity_id
_entity_poly.type
_entity_poly.pdbx_seq_one_letter_code
_entity_poly.pdbx_strand_id
1 'polypeptide(L)'
;MCTDYFNDLAKSLIADGNCGKEYDKENALVVQAYQGMKTYNTVYKATCLANEDSQSSEYCFANAITNDTTPSNAYLYYLPFNSTLPTTAAPSCGSCTQQTMAIYQSATSNRKADISNTYLAAAEQINSNCGDNFVNTTLAAAVDSGATGTLNPISSPSAILFSVVIMAISRWIL
;
A
#
# COMPACT_ATOMS: atom_id res chain seq x y z
N MET A 1 -6.19 -2.36 17.34
CA MET A 1 -7.42 -1.89 16.63
C MET A 1 -7.90 -3.00 15.68
N CYS A 2 -9.06 -2.85 15.00
CA CYS A 2 -9.63 -3.88 14.11
C CYS A 2 -8.65 -4.42 13.06
N THR A 3 -7.79 -3.56 12.51
CA THR A 3 -6.74 -3.95 11.54
C THR A 3 -5.80 -5.03 12.11
N ASP A 4 -5.32 -4.86 13.34
CA ASP A 4 -4.39 -5.82 13.97
C ASP A 4 -5.10 -7.14 14.24
N TYR A 5 -6.32 -7.05 14.78
CA TYR A 5 -7.17 -8.21 15.04
C TYR A 5 -7.43 -9.02 13.75
N PHE A 6 -7.83 -8.36 12.66
CA PHE A 6 -8.06 -9.04 11.38
C PHE A 6 -6.76 -9.60 10.79
N ASN A 7 -5.63 -8.91 10.94
CA ASN A 7 -4.33 -9.45 10.51
C ASN A 7 -3.95 -10.73 11.27
N ASP A 8 -4.19 -10.78 12.57
CA ASP A 8 -3.89 -11.96 13.37
C ASP A 8 -4.88 -13.09 13.11
N LEU A 9 -6.16 -12.77 12.91
CA LEU A 9 -7.16 -13.74 12.49
C LEU A 9 -6.86 -14.33 11.11
N ALA A 10 -6.38 -13.51 10.15
CA ALA A 10 -5.96 -13.98 8.84
C ALA A 10 -4.78 -14.95 8.91
N LYS A 11 -3.78 -14.67 9.76
CA LYS A 11 -2.66 -15.60 10.01
C LYS A 11 -3.15 -16.90 10.64
N SER A 12 -4.08 -16.80 11.60
CA SER A 12 -4.66 -17.97 12.27
C SER A 12 -5.47 -18.83 11.30
N LEU A 13 -6.28 -18.21 10.43
CA LEU A 13 -7.11 -18.91 9.44
C LEU A 13 -6.30 -19.87 8.57
N ILE A 14 -5.14 -19.42 8.08
CA ILE A 14 -4.29 -20.18 7.15
C ILE A 14 -3.23 -21.05 7.84
N ALA A 15 -3.27 -21.18 9.16
CA ALA A 15 -2.38 -22.08 9.88
C ALA A 15 -2.70 -23.55 9.56
N ASP A 16 -1.69 -24.43 9.59
CA ASP A 16 -1.81 -25.87 9.25
C ASP A 16 -2.92 -26.60 10.02
N GLY A 17 -3.16 -26.21 11.27
CA GLY A 17 -4.20 -26.80 12.14
C GLY A 17 -5.62 -26.29 11.89
N ASN A 18 -5.78 -25.29 11.02
CA ASN A 18 -7.06 -24.67 10.68
C ASN A 18 -7.38 -24.92 9.19
N CYS A 19 -7.40 -23.87 8.35
CA CYS A 19 -7.75 -23.95 6.94
C CYS A 19 -6.53 -23.82 6.00
N GLY A 20 -5.31 -24.06 6.50
CA GLY A 20 -4.09 -23.90 5.71
C GLY A 20 -4.08 -24.75 4.43
N LYS A 21 -4.49 -26.02 4.52
CA LYS A 21 -4.56 -26.93 3.35
C LYS A 21 -5.60 -26.47 2.32
N GLU A 22 -6.73 -25.95 2.77
CA GLU A 22 -7.79 -25.41 1.93
C GLU A 22 -7.35 -24.09 1.28
N TYR A 23 -6.61 -23.25 2.01
CA TYR A 23 -6.01 -22.04 1.48
C TYR A 23 -4.99 -22.36 0.38
N ASP A 24 -4.10 -23.32 0.59
CA ASP A 24 -3.11 -23.76 -0.40
C ASP A 24 -3.74 -24.39 -1.65
N LYS A 25 -4.94 -24.95 -1.52
CA LYS A 25 -5.75 -25.48 -2.62
C LYS A 25 -6.69 -24.44 -3.24
N GLU A 26 -6.52 -23.17 -2.89
CA GLU A 26 -7.32 -22.05 -3.41
C GLU A 26 -8.84 -22.24 -3.19
N ASN A 27 -9.23 -22.82 -2.05
CA ASN A 27 -10.64 -22.88 -1.70
C ASN A 27 -11.21 -21.45 -1.63
N ALA A 28 -12.19 -21.16 -2.50
CA ALA A 28 -12.69 -19.80 -2.70
C ALA A 28 -13.16 -19.12 -1.41
N LEU A 29 -13.84 -19.85 -0.52
CA LEU A 29 -14.34 -19.27 0.73
C LEU A 29 -13.19 -18.91 1.69
N VAL A 30 -12.17 -19.77 1.80
CA VAL A 30 -11.01 -19.53 2.67
C VAL A 30 -10.17 -18.38 2.14
N VAL A 31 -9.92 -18.34 0.83
CA VAL A 31 -9.19 -17.25 0.18
C VAL A 31 -9.93 -15.94 0.35
N GLN A 32 -11.24 -15.88 0.06
CA GLN A 32 -12.04 -14.66 0.22
C GLN A 32 -12.06 -14.18 1.67
N ALA A 33 -12.18 -15.08 2.64
CA ALA A 33 -12.12 -14.71 4.06
C ALA A 33 -10.74 -14.12 4.43
N TYR A 34 -9.65 -14.76 3.99
CA TYR A 34 -8.29 -14.27 4.18
C TYR A 34 -8.10 -12.86 3.59
N GLN A 35 -8.48 -12.67 2.32
CA GLN A 35 -8.39 -11.38 1.63
C GLN A 35 -9.24 -10.31 2.33
N GLY A 36 -10.47 -10.67 2.72
CA GLY A 36 -11.37 -9.83 3.49
C GLY A 36 -10.71 -9.21 4.72
N MET A 37 -10.02 -10.06 5.49
CA MET A 37 -9.33 -9.66 6.71
C MET A 37 -8.06 -8.85 6.41
N LYS A 38 -7.25 -9.26 5.45
CA LYS A 38 -5.98 -8.59 5.08
C LYS A 38 -6.19 -7.20 4.49
N THR A 39 -7.32 -6.99 3.82
CA THR A 39 -7.62 -5.76 3.08
C THR A 39 -8.40 -4.73 3.90
N TYR A 40 -8.88 -5.10 5.10
CA TYR A 40 -9.71 -4.26 5.97
C TYR A 40 -9.25 -2.79 6.05
N ASN A 41 -7.97 -2.55 6.35
CA ASN A 41 -7.44 -1.19 6.52
C ASN A 41 -7.53 -0.34 5.25
N THR A 42 -7.26 -0.94 4.09
CA THR A 42 -7.32 -0.26 2.80
C THR A 42 -8.76 0.10 2.45
N VAL A 43 -9.68 -0.85 2.62
CA VAL A 43 -11.10 -0.63 2.34
C VAL A 43 -11.70 0.36 3.32
N TYR A 44 -11.42 0.24 4.61
CA TYR A 44 -11.87 1.20 5.63
C TYR A 44 -11.54 2.64 5.24
N LYS A 45 -10.28 2.91 4.85
CA LYS A 45 -9.85 4.22 4.39
C LYS A 45 -10.63 4.67 3.14
N ALA A 46 -10.77 3.80 2.15
CA ALA A 46 -11.47 4.12 0.91
C ALA A 46 -12.98 4.38 1.11
N THR A 47 -13.63 3.63 2.00
CA THR A 47 -15.06 3.78 2.28
C THR A 47 -15.39 4.99 3.13
N CYS A 48 -14.41 5.52 3.87
CA CYS A 48 -14.56 6.73 4.67
C CYS A 48 -14.26 8.03 3.90
N LEU A 49 -13.94 7.95 2.60
CA LEU A 49 -13.73 9.14 1.77
C LEU A 49 -15.02 9.93 1.60
N ALA A 50 -14.92 11.25 1.81
CA ALA A 50 -15.99 12.18 1.51
C ALA A 50 -15.95 12.57 0.03
N ASN A 51 -17.12 12.75 -0.57
CA ASN A 51 -17.27 13.25 -1.93
C ASN A 51 -17.02 14.77 -1.95
N GLU A 52 -15.88 15.19 -2.51
CA GLU A 52 -15.50 16.62 -2.56
C GLU A 52 -16.19 17.36 -3.72
N ASP A 53 -16.80 16.64 -4.65
CA ASP A 53 -17.53 17.21 -5.79
C ASP A 53 -19.00 17.54 -5.44
N SER A 54 -19.45 17.19 -4.23
CA SER A 54 -20.82 17.38 -3.76
C SER A 54 -20.92 18.44 -2.68
N GLN A 55 -21.97 19.25 -2.75
CA GLN A 55 -22.32 20.23 -1.70
C GLN A 55 -22.96 19.55 -0.48
N SER A 56 -23.32 18.27 -0.59
CA SER A 56 -23.88 17.47 0.51
C SER A 56 -22.81 16.60 1.13
N SER A 57 -22.89 16.35 2.43
CA SER A 57 -22.02 15.40 3.13
C SER A 57 -22.34 13.97 2.70
N GLU A 58 -21.74 13.54 1.60
CA GLU A 58 -21.89 12.20 1.03
C GLU A 58 -20.54 11.46 1.06
N TYR A 59 -20.57 10.16 1.34
CA TYR A 59 -19.39 9.30 1.23
C TYR A 59 -19.26 8.74 -0.18
N CYS A 60 -18.03 8.72 -0.71
CA CYS A 60 -17.74 8.19 -2.04
C CYS A 60 -18.21 6.76 -2.23
N PHE A 61 -18.06 5.90 -1.22
CA PHE A 61 -18.53 4.52 -1.29
C PHE A 61 -20.05 4.43 -1.32
N ALA A 62 -20.75 5.21 -0.49
CA ALA A 62 -22.20 5.22 -0.48
C ALA A 62 -22.74 5.62 -1.87
N ASN A 63 -22.23 6.73 -2.41
CA ASN A 63 -22.54 7.17 -3.77
C ASN A 63 -22.23 6.08 -4.81
N ALA A 64 -21.05 5.46 -4.74
CA ALA A 64 -20.64 4.45 -5.71
C ALA A 64 -21.57 3.24 -5.78
N ILE A 65 -22.19 2.86 -4.65
CA ILE A 65 -23.09 1.70 -4.57
C ILE A 65 -24.56 2.11 -4.85
N THR A 66 -24.98 3.32 -4.51
CA THR A 66 -26.38 3.76 -4.67
C THR A 66 -26.65 4.56 -5.95
N ASN A 67 -25.62 4.93 -6.70
CA ASN A 67 -25.76 5.74 -7.90
C ASN A 67 -26.11 4.89 -9.12
N ASP A 68 -27.38 4.93 -9.52
CA ASP A 68 -27.90 4.18 -10.68
C ASP A 68 -27.45 4.75 -12.04
N THR A 69 -26.85 5.96 -12.06
CA THR A 69 -26.40 6.60 -13.31
C THR A 69 -25.02 6.09 -13.73
N THR A 70 -24.12 5.85 -12.76
CA THR A 70 -22.77 5.32 -13.03
C THR A 70 -22.50 4.09 -12.15
N PRO A 71 -23.12 2.94 -12.44
CA PRO A 71 -22.95 1.71 -11.65
C PRO A 71 -21.50 1.19 -11.68
N SER A 72 -20.70 1.62 -12.67
CA SER A 72 -19.28 1.28 -12.75
C SER A 72 -18.45 1.77 -11.56
N ASN A 73 -18.94 2.75 -10.80
CA ASN A 73 -18.26 3.27 -9.61
C ASN A 73 -18.05 2.17 -8.55
N ALA A 74 -19.00 1.23 -8.43
CA ALA A 74 -18.92 0.13 -7.48
C ALA A 74 -17.69 -0.76 -7.72
N TYR A 75 -17.26 -0.93 -8.98
CA TYR A 75 -16.14 -1.82 -9.31
C TYR A 75 -14.81 -1.37 -8.72
N LEU A 76 -14.63 -0.08 -8.45
CA LEU A 76 -13.43 0.43 -7.78
C LEU A 76 -13.24 -0.26 -6.42
N TYR A 77 -14.32 -0.52 -5.69
CA TYR A 77 -14.27 -1.08 -4.35
C TYR A 77 -14.04 -2.60 -4.31
N TYR A 78 -13.97 -3.26 -5.47
CA TYR A 78 -13.57 -4.67 -5.57
C TYR A 78 -12.08 -4.84 -5.88
N LEU A 79 -11.41 -3.79 -6.38
CA LEU A 79 -9.96 -3.82 -6.70
C LEU A 79 -9.10 -4.34 -5.53
N PRO A 80 -9.34 -3.93 -4.27
CA PRO A 80 -8.52 -4.36 -3.14
C PRO A 80 -8.66 -5.84 -2.80
N PHE A 81 -9.67 -6.53 -3.33
CA PHE A 81 -9.93 -7.96 -3.13
C PHE A 81 -9.46 -8.80 -4.32
N ASN A 82 -8.41 -8.36 -5.01
CA ASN A 82 -7.84 -9.02 -6.19
C ASN A 82 -8.80 -9.15 -7.38
N SER A 83 -9.89 -8.36 -7.43
CA SER A 83 -10.76 -8.29 -8.60
C SER A 83 -10.23 -7.25 -9.57
N THR A 84 -10.05 -7.59 -10.84
CA THR A 84 -9.66 -6.61 -11.86
C THR A 84 -10.84 -5.69 -12.21
N LEU A 85 -10.52 -4.48 -12.67
CA LEU A 85 -11.53 -3.59 -13.24
C LEU A 85 -12.05 -4.21 -14.56
N PRO A 86 -13.37 -4.41 -14.75
CA PRO A 86 -13.88 -4.87 -16.03
C PRO A 86 -13.49 -3.89 -17.15
N THR A 87 -13.12 -4.39 -18.32
CA THR A 87 -12.64 -3.54 -19.44
C THR A 87 -13.69 -2.55 -19.95
N THR A 88 -14.96 -2.85 -19.75
CA THR A 88 -16.09 -1.96 -20.11
C THR A 88 -16.51 -1.04 -18.96
N ALA A 89 -15.92 -1.18 -17.77
CA ALA A 89 -16.22 -0.31 -16.65
C ALA A 89 -15.65 1.10 -16.90
N ALA A 90 -16.52 2.09 -16.74
CA ALA A 90 -16.20 3.50 -16.88
C ALA A 90 -16.67 4.24 -15.63
N PRO A 91 -15.91 4.18 -14.52
CA PRO A 91 -16.22 4.94 -13.32
C PRO A 91 -16.14 6.45 -13.60
N SER A 92 -16.86 7.25 -12.81
CA SER A 92 -16.90 8.70 -12.94
C SER A 92 -15.51 9.31 -12.74
N CYS A 93 -15.15 10.29 -13.56
CA CYS A 93 -13.90 11.03 -13.46
C CYS A 93 -14.04 12.21 -12.48
N GLY A 94 -14.02 11.92 -11.18
CA GLY A 94 -14.10 12.93 -10.11
C GLY A 94 -13.21 12.63 -8.91
N SER A 95 -13.34 13.45 -7.87
CA SER A 95 -12.55 13.39 -6.64
C SER A 95 -12.61 12.01 -5.98
N CYS A 96 -13.77 11.36 -5.96
CA CYS A 96 -13.93 10.03 -5.38
C CYS A 96 -13.06 8.97 -6.05
N THR A 97 -12.97 8.98 -7.38
CA THR A 97 -12.11 8.04 -8.12
C THR A 97 -10.63 8.34 -7.86
N GLN A 98 -10.24 9.60 -7.88
CA GLN A 98 -8.85 10.01 -7.61
C GLN A 98 -8.40 9.63 -6.20
N GLN A 99 -9.19 9.98 -5.19
CA GLN A 99 -8.87 9.70 -3.79
C GLN A 99 -8.87 8.21 -3.49
N THR A 100 -9.82 7.46 -4.04
CA THR A 100 -9.88 5.99 -3.88
C THR A 100 -8.64 5.34 -4.49
N MET A 101 -8.29 5.72 -5.72
CA MET A 101 -7.08 5.22 -6.38
C MET A 101 -5.81 5.67 -5.67
N ALA A 102 -5.75 6.85 -5.05
CA ALA A 102 -4.60 7.27 -4.25
C ALA A 102 -4.40 6.39 -3.00
N ILE A 103 -5.47 6.00 -2.30
CA ILE A 103 -5.41 5.05 -1.19
C ILE A 103 -4.88 3.69 -1.67
N TYR A 104 -5.38 3.22 -2.81
CA TYR A 104 -4.97 1.94 -3.38
C TYR A 104 -3.52 1.96 -3.83
N GLN A 105 -3.08 3.05 -4.46
CA GLN A 105 -1.69 3.27 -4.82
C GLN A 105 -0.77 3.16 -3.61
N SER A 106 -1.11 3.88 -2.53
CA SER A 106 -0.35 3.84 -1.28
C SER A 106 -0.29 2.43 -0.69
N ALA A 107 -1.40 1.69 -0.74
CA ALA A 107 -1.47 0.32 -0.24
C ALA A 107 -0.57 -0.65 -1.03
N THR A 108 -0.25 -0.36 -2.30
CA THR A 108 0.70 -1.18 -3.08
C THR A 108 2.12 -1.18 -2.51
N SER A 109 2.48 -0.24 -1.64
CA SER A 109 3.78 -0.23 -0.92
C SER A 109 4.07 -1.55 -0.22
N ASN A 110 3.03 -2.24 0.25
CA ASN A 110 3.10 -3.64 0.59
C ASN A 110 2.82 -4.50 -0.66
N ARG A 111 3.88 -5.00 -1.29
CA ARG A 111 3.78 -5.82 -2.52
C ARG A 111 3.03 -7.15 -2.33
N LYS A 112 2.81 -7.59 -1.09
CA LYS A 112 2.00 -8.78 -0.79
C LYS A 112 0.50 -8.48 -0.65
N ALA A 113 0.09 -7.21 -0.69
CA ALA A 113 -1.32 -6.85 -0.68
C ALA A 113 -1.94 -7.09 -2.07
N ASP A 114 -3.14 -7.68 -2.10
CA ASP A 114 -3.85 -8.06 -3.33
C ASP A 114 -4.03 -6.91 -4.32
N ILE A 115 -4.23 -5.68 -3.82
CA ILE A 115 -4.34 -4.47 -4.65
C ILE A 115 -3.12 -4.26 -5.56
N SER A 116 -1.94 -4.77 -5.20
CA SER A 116 -0.74 -4.68 -6.05
C SER A 116 -0.91 -5.41 -7.38
N ASN A 117 -1.78 -6.41 -7.45
CA ASN A 117 -2.05 -7.19 -8.67
C ASN A 117 -3.03 -6.48 -9.61
N THR A 118 -3.91 -5.64 -9.06
CA THR A 118 -5.04 -5.06 -9.81
C THR A 118 -4.88 -3.57 -10.08
N TYR A 119 -4.04 -2.87 -9.31
CA TYR A 119 -3.91 -1.41 -9.33
C TYR A 119 -3.47 -0.86 -10.69
N LEU A 120 -2.37 -1.36 -11.27
CA LEU A 120 -1.76 -0.76 -12.47
C LEU A 120 -2.73 -0.81 -13.66
N ALA A 121 -3.30 -1.99 -13.95
CA ALA A 121 -4.24 -2.16 -15.04
C ALA A 121 -5.49 -1.26 -14.85
N ALA A 122 -6.00 -1.15 -13.63
CA ALA A 122 -7.11 -0.26 -13.33
C ALA A 122 -6.73 1.22 -13.51
N ALA A 123 -5.55 1.65 -13.06
CA ALA A 123 -5.08 3.01 -13.19
C ALA A 123 -4.87 3.41 -14.65
N GLU A 124 -4.31 2.53 -15.47
CA GLU A 124 -4.15 2.73 -16.92
C GLU A 124 -5.51 2.88 -17.62
N GLN A 125 -6.46 2.00 -17.33
CA GLN A 125 -7.81 2.08 -17.89
C GLN A 125 -8.53 3.35 -17.45
N ILE A 126 -8.41 3.75 -16.18
CA ILE A 126 -9.00 4.98 -15.67
C ILE A 126 -8.40 6.20 -16.39
N ASN A 127 -7.07 6.26 -16.55
CA ASN A 127 -6.44 7.37 -17.28
C ASN A 127 -6.85 7.40 -18.76
N SER A 128 -7.02 6.24 -19.40
CA SER A 128 -7.54 6.18 -20.77
C SER A 128 -8.94 6.79 -20.91
N ASN A 129 -9.76 6.74 -19.85
CA ASN A 129 -11.13 7.25 -19.85
C ASN A 129 -11.24 8.69 -19.31
N CYS A 130 -10.41 9.04 -18.32
CA CYS A 130 -10.50 10.29 -17.57
C CYS A 130 -9.43 11.32 -17.94
N GLY A 131 -8.52 10.97 -18.84
CA GLY A 131 -7.41 11.81 -19.27
C GLY A 131 -6.07 11.40 -18.66
N ASP A 132 -4.99 11.79 -19.34
CA ASP A 132 -3.63 11.46 -18.93
C ASP A 132 -3.33 11.95 -17.51
N ASN A 133 -2.65 11.10 -16.74
CA ASN A 133 -2.25 11.38 -15.36
C ASN A 133 -3.40 11.72 -14.39
N PHE A 134 -4.64 11.33 -14.72
CA PHE A 134 -5.79 11.52 -13.82
C PHE A 134 -5.59 10.79 -12.48
N VAL A 135 -5.02 9.59 -12.51
CA VAL A 135 -4.48 8.84 -11.37
C VAL A 135 -3.05 8.38 -11.65
N ASN A 136 -2.33 8.03 -10.59
CA ASN A 136 -0.96 7.56 -10.69
C ASN A 136 -0.88 6.15 -11.32
N THR A 137 -0.02 5.95 -12.31
CA THR A 137 0.16 4.65 -13.00
C THR A 137 1.40 3.89 -12.53
N THR A 138 1.85 4.16 -11.31
CA THR A 138 3.00 3.52 -10.69
C THR A 138 2.65 2.97 -9.31
N LEU A 139 3.28 1.87 -8.94
CA LEU A 139 3.19 1.35 -7.57
C LEU A 139 3.96 2.28 -6.62
N ALA A 140 3.44 2.46 -5.41
CA ALA A 140 4.14 3.21 -4.36
C ALA A 140 5.50 2.57 -4.06
N ALA A 141 6.46 3.32 -3.53
CA ALA A 141 7.74 2.76 -3.10
C ALA A 141 7.51 1.57 -2.14
N ALA A 142 8.23 0.46 -2.37
CA ALA A 142 8.08 -0.72 -1.54
C ALA A 142 8.60 -0.43 -0.12
N VAL A 143 7.86 -0.88 0.88
CA VAL A 143 8.36 -0.91 2.26
C VAL A 143 8.87 -2.32 2.55
N ASP A 144 10.20 -2.49 2.56
CA ASP A 144 10.80 -3.75 2.99
C ASP A 144 10.52 -3.94 4.47
N SER A 145 9.62 -4.87 4.79
CA SER A 145 9.50 -5.41 6.15
C SER A 145 10.64 -6.41 6.37
N GLY A 146 11.88 -5.91 6.45
CA GLY A 146 13.07 -6.75 6.35
C GLY A 146 14.39 -6.10 6.75
N ALA A 147 14.49 -5.63 8.00
CA ALA A 147 15.63 -5.82 8.90
C ALA A 147 15.43 -4.96 10.16
N THR A 148 15.24 -5.60 11.31
CA THR A 148 15.75 -5.03 12.56
C THR A 148 17.23 -4.78 12.34
N GLY A 149 17.61 -3.53 12.08
CA GLY A 149 19.01 -3.12 12.12
C GLY A 149 19.49 -3.35 13.54
N THR A 150 20.16 -4.49 13.77
CA THR A 150 21.02 -4.65 14.94
C THR A 150 22.10 -3.59 14.79
N LEU A 151 21.91 -2.46 15.49
CA LEU A 151 22.98 -1.51 15.72
C LEU A 151 24.03 -2.24 16.57
N ASN A 152 24.99 -2.89 15.92
CA ASN A 152 26.22 -3.27 16.58
C ASN A 152 26.99 -1.97 16.85
N PRO A 153 27.21 -1.55 18.11
CA PRO A 153 28.14 -0.47 18.39
C PRO A 153 29.54 -1.01 18.10
N ILE A 154 30.11 -0.61 16.96
CA ILE A 154 31.54 -0.80 16.70
C ILE A 154 32.29 0.09 17.69
N SER A 155 32.86 -0.51 18.72
CA SER A 155 33.80 0.12 19.63
C SER A 155 35.07 0.53 18.86
N SER A 156 35.30 1.83 18.67
CA SER A 156 36.57 2.37 18.17
C SER A 156 37.67 2.22 19.22
N PRO A 157 38.82 1.58 18.92
CA PRO A 157 40.03 1.71 19.72
C PRO A 157 40.93 2.77 19.07
N SER A 158 40.84 4.02 19.51
CA SER A 158 41.81 5.05 19.14
C SER A 158 43.11 4.82 19.93
N ALA A 159 44.04 4.10 19.31
CA ALA A 159 45.39 3.88 19.83
C ALA A 159 46.21 5.18 19.76
N ILE A 160 46.86 5.47 20.88
CA ILE A 160 47.73 6.61 21.18
C ILE A 160 48.99 6.53 20.31
N LEU A 161 49.20 7.51 19.43
CA LEU A 161 50.47 7.66 18.72
C LEU A 161 51.43 8.55 19.54
N PHE A 162 52.39 7.89 20.19
CA PHE A 162 53.63 8.51 20.65
C PHE A 162 54.49 8.90 19.44
N SER A 163 55.00 10.13 19.42
CA SER A 163 56.20 10.48 18.65
C SER A 163 56.92 11.64 19.34
N VAL A 164 58.05 11.31 19.98
CA VAL A 164 59.02 12.25 20.55
C VAL A 164 60.34 12.05 19.81
N VAL A 165 60.80 13.05 19.04
CA VAL A 165 62.20 13.30 18.63
C VAL A 165 62.27 14.82 18.36
N ILE A 166 62.67 15.70 19.28
CA ILE A 166 64.02 16.11 19.77
C ILE A 166 64.87 16.95 18.77
N MET A 167 65.24 18.14 19.27
CA MET A 167 66.33 19.10 18.91
C MET A 167 66.20 19.90 17.59
N ALA A 168 65.95 21.22 17.66
CA ALA A 168 66.92 22.32 17.84
C ALA A 168 67.96 22.35 16.69
N ILE A 169 68.07 23.40 15.87
CA ILE A 169 68.90 24.60 16.11
C ILE A 169 68.70 25.62 14.95
N SER A 170 68.53 26.90 15.35
CA SER A 170 68.88 28.21 14.74
C SER A 170 68.78 28.53 13.22
N ARG A 171 68.03 29.63 12.96
CA ARG A 171 68.39 30.89 12.23
C ARG A 171 68.64 30.92 10.71
N TRP A 172 67.84 31.82 10.10
CA TRP A 172 68.18 32.93 9.17
C TRP A 172 68.12 32.73 7.63
N ILE A 173 67.20 33.50 7.03
CA ILE A 173 67.28 34.36 5.83
C ILE A 173 67.82 33.77 4.51
N LEU A 174 66.92 33.69 3.51
CA LEU A 174 67.04 34.47 2.27
C LEU A 174 65.65 34.92 1.81
#